data_AF-A0A9D1S0F1-F1
#
_entry.id   AF-A0A9D1S0F1-F1
#
_cell.length_a   1.000
_cell.length_b   1.000
_cell.length_c   1.000
_cell.angle_alpha   90.00
_cell.angle_beta   90.00
_cell.angle_gamma   90.00
#
_symmetry.space_group_name_H-M   'P 1'
#
loop_
_entity.id
_entity.type
_entity.pdbx_description
1 polymer ?
#
loop_
_entity_poly.entity_id
_entity_poly.type
_entity_poly.pdbx_seq_one_letter_code
_entity_poly.pdbx_strand_id
1 'polypeptide(L)'
;MTPSHSRHDRSSSVSLQEAVDRGGFYPPLVRHTLMDALDGREATHQIVHVDTHFDMEEVHRHITVLALADDVVVVAHLDDHTLEADEAAALGHSPGESPVESDTVARISTEVVPVSRIRSLILSEVHRQPEQFTPSRGLAEVSLTMNWTGGARFETFPTDCGNPECMVDHGDNGAFVPEDITLRIAATAEGDTAVDEARGFVRALRRACVTHAR
;
A
#
# COMPACT_ATOMS: atom_id res chain seq x y z
N MET A 1 9.21 -39.07 20.89
CA MET A 1 7.98 -38.64 20.21
C MET A 1 7.75 -37.18 20.55
N THR A 2 8.26 -36.29 19.71
CA THR A 2 8.02 -34.85 19.78
C THR A 2 6.59 -34.57 19.29
N PRO A 3 5.79 -33.75 19.98
CA PRO A 3 4.45 -33.44 19.52
C PRO A 3 4.56 -32.59 18.25
N SER A 4 3.93 -33.08 17.18
CA SER A 4 3.73 -32.34 15.94
C SER A 4 2.78 -31.17 16.24
N HIS A 5 3.31 -29.96 16.34
CA HIS A 5 2.48 -28.76 16.33
C HIS A 5 1.89 -28.61 14.94
N SER A 6 0.60 -28.92 14.78
CA SER A 6 -0.13 -28.59 13.56
C SER A 6 -0.10 -27.07 13.37
N ARG A 7 0.62 -26.62 12.34
CA ARG A 7 0.57 -25.24 11.85
C ARG A 7 -0.80 -25.03 11.21
N HIS A 8 -1.83 -24.79 12.01
CA HIS A 8 -3.00 -24.04 11.55
C HIS A 8 -2.70 -22.57 11.87
N ASP A 9 -1.78 -21.98 11.11
CA ASP A 9 -1.69 -20.53 11.04
C ASP A 9 -2.98 -20.08 10.37
N ARG A 10 -3.87 -19.44 11.13
CA ARG A 10 -5.19 -19.09 10.63
C ARG A 10 -5.01 -18.04 9.55
N SER A 11 -5.17 -18.47 8.29
CA SER A 11 -5.40 -17.57 7.16
C SER A 11 -6.48 -16.54 7.51
N SER A 12 -6.43 -15.38 6.85
CA SER A 12 -7.52 -14.41 6.87
C SER A 12 -8.86 -15.12 6.64
N SER A 13 -9.91 -14.65 7.34
CA SER A 13 -11.27 -15.19 7.19
C SER A 13 -11.89 -14.88 5.83
N VAL A 14 -11.33 -13.92 5.12
CA VAL A 14 -11.73 -13.48 3.78
C VAL A 14 -10.59 -13.81 2.83
N SER A 15 -10.89 -14.31 1.63
CA SER A 15 -9.88 -14.54 0.59
C SER A 15 -9.38 -13.22 -0.03
N LEU A 16 -8.22 -13.25 -0.68
CA LEU A 16 -7.72 -12.08 -1.42
C LEU A 16 -8.71 -11.59 -2.48
N GLN A 17 -9.39 -12.51 -3.17
CA GLN A 17 -10.36 -12.17 -4.22
C GLN A 17 -11.58 -11.45 -3.63
N GLU A 18 -12.16 -11.98 -2.56
CA GLU A 18 -13.30 -11.35 -1.87
C GLU A 18 -12.92 -9.98 -1.29
N ALA A 19 -11.70 -9.83 -0.78
CA ALA A 19 -11.20 -8.55 -0.26
C ALA A 19 -11.07 -7.50 -1.38
N VAL A 20 -10.56 -7.89 -2.55
CA VAL A 20 -10.47 -7.01 -3.74
C VAL A 20 -11.87 -6.65 -4.28
N ASP A 21 -12.78 -7.62 -4.31
CA ASP A 21 -14.17 -7.40 -4.75
C ASP A 21 -14.90 -6.41 -3.86
N ARG A 22 -14.70 -6.52 -2.54
CA ARG A 22 -15.23 -5.57 -1.56
C ARG A 22 -14.65 -4.15 -1.75
N GLY A 23 -13.39 -4.02 -2.17
CA GLY A 23 -12.77 -2.73 -2.48
C GLY A 23 -13.40 -2.04 -3.70
N GLY A 24 -13.85 -2.81 -4.69
CA GLY A 24 -14.72 -2.31 -5.75
C GLY A 24 -14.06 -1.31 -6.72
N PHE A 25 -12.73 -1.21 -6.75
CA PHE A 25 -12.00 -0.34 -7.68
C PHE A 25 -11.22 -1.19 -8.69
N TYR A 26 -11.73 -1.23 -9.93
CA TYR A 26 -11.32 -2.14 -11.02
C TYR A 26 -11.02 -3.59 -10.58
N PRO A 27 -11.93 -4.31 -9.88
CA PRO A 27 -11.61 -5.62 -9.31
C PRO A 27 -11.06 -6.66 -10.29
N PRO A 28 -11.57 -6.80 -11.53
CA PRO A 28 -11.00 -7.73 -12.50
C PRO A 28 -9.53 -7.45 -12.85
N LEU A 29 -9.16 -6.18 -13.02
CA LEU A 29 -7.79 -5.76 -13.34
C LEU A 29 -6.85 -5.99 -12.16
N VAL A 30 -7.29 -5.60 -10.96
CA VAL A 30 -6.52 -5.80 -9.72
C VAL A 30 -6.30 -7.29 -9.46
N ARG A 31 -7.34 -8.13 -9.56
CA ARG A 31 -7.21 -9.58 -9.38
C ARG A 31 -6.28 -10.20 -10.43
N HIS A 32 -6.44 -9.85 -11.70
CA HIS A 32 -5.59 -10.39 -12.77
C HIS A 32 -4.11 -10.10 -12.49
N THR A 33 -3.78 -8.84 -12.21
CA THR A 33 -2.40 -8.39 -11.99
C THR A 33 -1.82 -8.97 -10.70
N LEU A 34 -2.61 -9.09 -9.62
CA LEU A 34 -2.16 -9.72 -8.38
C LEU A 34 -1.91 -11.22 -8.56
N MET A 35 -2.76 -11.94 -9.30
CA MET A 35 -2.56 -13.38 -9.53
C MET A 35 -1.30 -13.63 -10.37
N ASP A 36 -1.02 -12.77 -11.35
CA ASP A 36 0.22 -12.81 -12.14
C ASP A 36 1.45 -12.56 -11.24
N ALA A 37 1.43 -11.49 -10.43
CA ALA A 37 2.53 -11.17 -9.51
C ALA A 37 2.74 -12.22 -8.40
N LEU A 38 1.66 -12.88 -7.97
CA LEU A 38 1.73 -13.96 -6.98
C LEU A 38 2.32 -15.25 -7.56
N ASP A 39 2.31 -15.44 -8.88
CA ASP A 39 2.92 -16.60 -9.57
C ASP A 39 2.57 -17.94 -8.91
N GLY A 40 1.28 -18.14 -8.61
CA GLY A 40 0.76 -19.36 -7.98
C GLY A 40 0.92 -19.45 -6.46
N ARG A 41 1.55 -18.47 -5.79
CA ARG A 41 1.59 -18.42 -4.31
C ARG A 41 0.22 -18.06 -3.73
N GLU A 42 -0.15 -18.71 -2.64
CA GLU A 42 -1.41 -18.43 -1.94
C GLU A 42 -1.23 -17.29 -0.94
N ALA A 43 -2.03 -16.23 -1.07
CA ALA A 43 -2.07 -15.14 -0.10
C ALA A 43 -2.80 -15.60 1.17
N THR A 44 -2.09 -15.63 2.29
CA THR A 44 -2.65 -16.04 3.59
C THR A 44 -3.30 -14.89 4.34
N HIS A 45 -2.80 -13.66 4.11
CA HIS A 45 -3.29 -12.44 4.73
C HIS A 45 -3.18 -11.30 3.74
N GLN A 46 -4.10 -10.35 3.81
CA GLN A 46 -4.12 -9.22 2.91
C GLN A 46 -4.71 -7.97 3.55
N ILE A 47 -4.29 -6.82 3.03
CA ILE A 47 -4.93 -5.52 3.25
C ILE A 47 -5.36 -5.02 1.88
N VAL A 48 -6.61 -4.62 1.73
CA VAL A 48 -7.12 -3.91 0.55
C VAL A 48 -7.65 -2.58 1.05
N HIS A 49 -6.93 -1.51 0.71
CA HIS A 49 -7.27 -0.16 1.13
C HIS A 49 -7.59 0.66 -0.11
N VAL A 50 -8.77 1.27 -0.14
CA VAL A 50 -9.19 2.19 -1.20
C VAL A 50 -9.27 3.56 -0.57
N ASP A 51 -8.53 4.50 -1.14
CA ASP A 51 -8.56 5.89 -0.71
C ASP A 51 -9.14 6.75 -1.84
N THR A 52 -9.79 7.84 -1.45
CA THR A 52 -10.39 8.80 -2.38
C THR A 52 -10.04 10.19 -1.92
N HIS A 53 -9.13 10.83 -2.65
CA HIS A 53 -8.72 12.20 -2.43
C HIS A 53 -9.44 13.13 -3.38
N PHE A 54 -9.75 14.32 -2.90
CA PHE A 54 -10.33 15.40 -3.69
C PHE A 54 -9.30 16.52 -3.80
N ASP A 55 -8.88 16.84 -5.01
CA ASP A 55 -8.24 18.12 -5.35
C ASP A 55 -9.32 19.09 -5.86
N MET A 56 -8.98 20.37 -5.98
CA MET A 56 -9.80 21.46 -6.49
C MET A 56 -10.45 21.17 -7.86
N GLU A 57 -9.87 20.26 -8.65
CA GLU A 57 -10.34 19.95 -10.02
C GLU A 57 -10.65 18.46 -10.25
N GLU A 58 -10.12 17.52 -9.45
CA GLU A 58 -10.23 16.08 -9.71
C GLU A 58 -10.42 15.21 -8.47
N VAL A 59 -11.07 14.05 -8.68
CA VAL A 59 -11.20 12.98 -7.69
C VAL A 59 -10.16 11.92 -7.99
N HIS A 60 -9.15 11.80 -7.13
CA HIS A 60 -8.13 10.76 -7.25
C HIS A 60 -8.54 9.57 -6.38
N ARG A 61 -9.02 8.51 -7.03
CA ARG A 61 -9.28 7.24 -6.36
C ARG A 61 -8.10 6.31 -6.60
N HIS A 62 -7.61 5.69 -5.54
CA HIS A 62 -6.59 4.66 -5.67
C HIS A 62 -6.88 3.48 -4.75
N ILE A 63 -6.35 2.32 -5.12
CA ILE A 63 -6.39 1.09 -4.33
C ILE A 63 -4.97 0.60 -4.09
N THR A 64 -4.67 0.37 -2.83
CA THR A 64 -3.42 -0.27 -2.38
C THR A 64 -3.75 -1.63 -1.81
N VAL A 65 -3.10 -2.67 -2.34
CA VAL A 65 -3.23 -4.05 -1.89
C VAL A 65 -1.89 -4.54 -1.36
N LEU A 66 -1.89 -5.07 -0.14
CA LEU A 66 -0.78 -5.84 0.43
C LEU A 66 -1.23 -7.29 0.55
N ALA A 67 -0.48 -8.24 -0.01
CA ALA A 67 -0.77 -9.66 0.09
C ALA A 67 0.47 -10.43 0.58
N LEU A 68 0.37 -11.05 1.76
CA LEU A 68 1.42 -11.88 2.34
C LEU A 68 1.25 -13.33 1.86
N ALA A 69 2.23 -13.81 1.12
CA ALA A 69 2.28 -15.16 0.59
C ALA A 69 3.65 -15.78 0.91
N ASP A 70 3.68 -16.67 1.91
CA ASP A 70 4.89 -17.28 2.45
C ASP A 70 5.99 -16.28 2.84
N ASP A 71 7.03 -16.18 2.00
CA ASP A 71 8.24 -15.40 2.21
C ASP A 71 8.27 -14.08 1.41
N VAL A 72 7.15 -13.71 0.78
CA VAL A 72 6.99 -12.45 0.06
C VAL A 72 5.73 -11.69 0.46
N VAL A 73 5.80 -10.36 0.36
CA VAL A 73 4.64 -9.48 0.32
C VAL A 73 4.52 -8.94 -1.09
N VAL A 74 3.39 -9.19 -1.76
CA VAL A 74 3.04 -8.53 -3.01
C VAL A 74 2.32 -7.23 -2.67
N VAL A 75 2.87 -6.12 -3.14
CA VAL A 75 2.28 -4.79 -3.08
C VAL A 75 1.70 -4.50 -4.45
N ALA A 76 0.44 -4.08 -4.53
CA ALA A 76 -0.14 -3.53 -5.74
C ALA A 76 -0.72 -2.15 -5.45
N HIS A 77 -0.47 -1.20 -6.34
CA HIS A 77 -1.08 0.12 -6.29
C HIS A 77 -1.71 0.40 -7.65
N LEU A 78 -2.99 0.75 -7.65
CA LEU A 78 -3.70 1.19 -8.84
C LEU A 78 -4.34 2.55 -8.58
N ASP A 79 -4.09 3.48 -9.49
CA ASP A 79 -4.77 4.76 -9.63
C ASP A 79 -5.38 4.86 -11.04
N ASP A 80 -6.29 5.82 -11.22
CA ASP A 80 -6.73 6.24 -12.53
C ASP A 80 -6.73 7.76 -12.65
N HIS A 81 -6.60 8.23 -13.90
CA HIS A 81 -6.69 9.65 -14.23
C HIS A 81 -7.33 9.83 -15.60
N THR A 82 -7.86 11.03 -15.83
CA THR A 82 -8.39 11.42 -17.14
C THR A 82 -7.23 11.70 -18.09
N LEU A 83 -7.22 11.10 -19.28
CA LEU A 83 -6.21 11.42 -20.27
C LEU A 83 -6.33 12.85 -20.75
N GLU A 84 -5.23 13.59 -20.67
CA GLU A 84 -5.08 14.86 -21.35
C GLU A 84 -4.87 14.65 -22.86
N ALA A 85 -5.21 15.67 -23.67
CA ALA A 85 -5.16 15.58 -25.13
C ALA A 85 -3.78 15.20 -25.67
N ASP A 86 -2.71 15.66 -25.03
CA ASP A 86 -1.33 15.36 -25.43
C ASP A 86 -0.92 13.92 -25.08
N GLU A 87 -1.43 13.36 -23.97
CA GLU A 87 -1.20 11.96 -23.57
C GLU A 87 -1.98 10.98 -24.47
N ALA A 88 -3.22 11.33 -24.83
CA ALA A 88 -4.03 10.54 -25.74
C ALA A 88 -3.31 10.35 -27.09
N ALA A 89 -2.66 11.40 -27.60
CA ALA A 89 -1.85 11.33 -28.82
C ALA A 89 -0.62 10.40 -28.67
N ALA A 90 0.03 10.39 -27.51
CA ALA A 90 1.18 9.52 -27.24
C ALA A 90 0.81 8.02 -27.12
N LEU A 91 -0.40 7.72 -26.65
CA LEU A 91 -0.96 6.36 -26.57
C LEU A 91 -1.50 5.83 -27.92
N GLY A 92 -1.39 6.63 -29.00
CA GLY A 92 -1.75 6.23 -30.35
C GLY A 92 -3.20 6.46 -30.74
N HIS A 93 -3.93 7.33 -30.03
CA HIS A 93 -5.25 7.77 -30.47
C HIS A 93 -5.10 8.59 -31.77
N SER A 94 -5.82 8.19 -32.82
CA SER A 94 -5.68 8.80 -34.14
C SER A 94 -6.35 10.18 -34.18
N PRO A 95 -5.71 11.22 -34.77
CA PRO A 95 -6.32 12.53 -34.92
C PRO A 95 -7.47 12.44 -35.93
N GLY A 96 -8.71 12.33 -35.43
CA GLY A 96 -9.90 12.19 -36.26
C GLY A 96 -11.06 11.42 -35.63
N GLU A 97 -10.83 10.67 -34.54
CA GLU A 97 -11.92 10.22 -33.68
C GLU A 97 -12.38 11.44 -32.85
N SER A 98 -13.67 11.81 -32.96
CA SER A 98 -14.25 12.82 -32.06
C SER A 98 -13.88 12.43 -30.63
N PRO A 99 -13.45 13.38 -29.76
CA PRO A 99 -13.12 13.05 -28.38
C PRO A 99 -14.34 12.36 -27.77
N VAL A 100 -14.22 11.05 -27.58
CA VAL A 100 -15.09 10.32 -26.67
C VAL A 100 -14.81 10.97 -25.31
N GLU A 101 -15.86 11.25 -24.54
CA GLU A 101 -15.76 11.86 -23.21
C GLU A 101 -14.55 11.30 -22.44
N SER A 102 -13.55 12.13 -22.17
CA SER A 102 -12.47 11.91 -21.19
C SER A 102 -12.05 10.44 -21.02
N ASP A 103 -11.21 9.90 -21.91
CA ASP A 103 -10.72 8.52 -21.77
C ASP A 103 -9.96 8.39 -20.44
N THR A 104 -10.55 7.69 -19.47
CA THR A 104 -9.89 7.38 -18.20
C THR A 104 -8.88 6.25 -18.40
N VAL A 105 -7.64 6.46 -17.96
CA VAL A 105 -6.60 5.42 -17.96
C VAL A 105 -6.27 5.05 -16.52
N ALA A 106 -6.22 3.74 -16.26
CA ALA A 106 -5.77 3.20 -14.99
C ALA A 106 -4.31 2.75 -15.09
N ARG A 107 -3.50 3.13 -14.12
CA ARG A 107 -2.12 2.65 -13.97
C ARG A 107 -2.07 1.72 -12.77
N ILE A 108 -1.66 0.47 -12.99
CA ILE A 108 -1.39 -0.48 -11.92
C ILE A 108 0.10 -0.81 -11.88
N SER A 109 0.69 -0.74 -10.69
CA SER A 109 2.05 -1.18 -10.40
C SER A 109 2.01 -2.32 -9.40
N THR A 110 2.93 -3.28 -9.54
CA THR A 110 3.13 -4.33 -8.56
C THR A 110 4.59 -4.41 -8.16
N GLU A 111 4.83 -4.70 -6.89
CA GLU A 111 6.15 -4.98 -6.33
C GLU A 111 6.09 -6.27 -5.52
N VAL A 112 7.03 -7.19 -5.78
CA VAL A 112 7.17 -8.42 -4.99
C VAL A 112 8.32 -8.23 -4.02
N VAL A 113 8.00 -8.11 -2.74
CA VAL A 113 8.94 -7.76 -1.67
C VAL A 113 9.27 -9.01 -0.86
N PRO A 114 10.52 -9.53 -0.92
CA PRO A 114 10.94 -10.57 -0.01
C PRO A 114 10.82 -10.10 1.44
N VAL A 115 10.20 -10.92 2.29
CA VAL A 115 10.01 -10.63 3.72
C VAL A 115 11.36 -10.36 4.42
N SER A 116 12.43 -11.02 3.98
CA SER A 116 13.79 -10.79 4.48
C SER A 116 14.34 -9.38 4.18
N ARG A 117 13.75 -8.64 3.24
CA ARG A 117 14.11 -7.25 2.92
C ARG A 117 13.34 -6.21 3.73
N ILE A 118 12.30 -6.60 4.44
CA ILE A 118 11.53 -5.69 5.30
C ILE A 118 12.42 -5.32 6.49
N ARG A 119 12.84 -4.05 6.54
CA ARG A 119 13.80 -3.56 7.54
C ARG A 119 13.12 -3.12 8.83
N SER A 120 11.94 -2.52 8.71
CA SER A 120 11.15 -2.02 9.83
C SER A 120 9.66 -2.08 9.50
N LEU A 121 8.88 -2.37 10.54
CA LEU A 121 7.44 -2.51 10.50
C LEU A 121 6.85 -1.89 11.76
N ILE A 122 6.20 -0.73 11.60
CA ILE A 122 5.61 0.03 12.68
C ILE A 122 4.09 -0.16 12.60
N LEU A 123 3.47 -0.43 13.74
CA LEU A 123 2.02 -0.48 13.90
C LEU A 123 1.64 0.42 15.06
N SER A 124 0.80 1.41 14.77
CA SER A 124 0.15 2.27 15.76
C SER A 124 -1.32 1.86 15.86
N GLU A 125 -1.82 1.65 17.07
CA GLU A 125 -3.20 1.23 17.35
C GLU A 125 -3.93 2.36 18.10
N VAL A 126 -5.13 2.73 17.66
CA VAL A 126 -6.00 3.69 18.37
C VAL A 126 -7.10 2.92 19.09
N HIS A 127 -7.16 3.08 20.42
CA HIS A 127 -8.17 2.42 21.27
C HIS A 127 -9.29 3.39 21.63
N ARG A 128 -10.54 2.94 21.53
CA ARG A 128 -11.72 3.66 22.01
C ARG A 128 -11.83 3.52 23.53
N GLN A 129 -12.08 4.61 24.26
CA GLN A 129 -12.30 4.60 25.72
C GLN A 129 -11.22 3.78 26.48
N PRO A 130 -9.94 4.21 26.44
CA PRO A 130 -8.83 3.43 26.99
C PRO A 130 -8.97 3.10 28.47
N GLU A 131 -9.73 3.89 29.24
CA GLU A 131 -10.05 3.63 30.64
C GLU A 131 -10.93 2.38 30.85
N GLN A 132 -11.57 1.87 29.80
CA GLN A 132 -12.40 0.65 29.77
C GLN A 132 -11.76 -0.45 28.92
N PHE A 133 -10.43 -0.49 28.86
CA PHE A 133 -9.70 -1.43 28.02
C PHE A 133 -10.05 -2.90 28.32
N THR A 134 -10.38 -3.64 27.26
CA THR A 134 -10.40 -5.11 27.29
C THR A 134 -9.72 -5.65 26.03
N PRO A 135 -9.02 -6.81 26.10
CA PRO A 135 -8.33 -7.38 24.94
C PRO A 135 -9.24 -7.74 23.75
N SER A 136 -10.53 -7.96 24.01
CA SER A 136 -11.55 -8.31 23.00
C SER A 136 -12.21 -7.10 22.36
N ARG A 137 -11.94 -5.88 22.86
CA ARG A 137 -12.51 -4.66 22.29
C ARG A 137 -11.79 -4.30 20.99
N GLY A 138 -12.56 -4.06 19.93
CA GLY A 138 -12.04 -3.65 18.62
C GLY A 138 -11.34 -2.28 18.66
N LEU A 139 -10.35 -2.12 17.79
CA LEU A 139 -9.62 -0.88 17.61
C LEU A 139 -10.46 0.16 16.84
N ALA A 140 -10.24 1.43 17.14
CA ALA A 140 -10.81 2.53 16.35
C ALA A 140 -10.10 2.69 15.02
N GLU A 141 -8.78 2.48 15.01
CA GLU A 141 -7.93 2.69 13.86
C GLU A 141 -6.61 1.95 14.04
N VAL A 142 -6.00 1.57 12.92
CA VAL A 142 -4.59 1.16 12.86
C VAL A 142 -3.86 1.97 11.80
N SER A 143 -2.61 2.34 12.10
CA SER A 143 -1.67 2.88 11.12
C SER A 143 -0.49 1.93 10.99
N LEU A 144 -0.20 1.49 9.77
CA LEU A 144 0.89 0.61 9.40
C LEU A 144 1.90 1.40 8.58
N THR A 145 3.16 1.40 8.99
CA THR A 145 4.29 1.84 8.16
C THR A 145 5.23 0.68 7.97
N MET A 146 5.53 0.33 6.72
CA MET A 146 6.45 -0.74 6.36
C MET A 146 7.51 -0.19 5.41
N ASN A 147 8.77 -0.51 5.70
CA ASN A 147 9.88 -0.17 4.81
C ASN A 147 10.68 -1.42 4.40
N TRP A 148 10.98 -1.47 3.13
CA TRP A 148 11.90 -2.39 2.49
C TRP A 148 12.61 -1.51 1.48
N THR A 149 13.93 -1.49 1.47
CA THR A 149 14.72 -0.57 0.62
C THR A 149 14.63 -0.97 -0.87
N GLY A 150 13.42 -0.91 -1.45
CA GLY A 150 13.14 -1.09 -2.87
C GLY A 150 13.44 0.18 -3.66
N GLY A 151 13.15 1.35 -3.07
CA GLY A 151 13.42 2.69 -3.61
C GLY A 151 13.75 3.71 -2.50
N ALA A 152 14.48 4.76 -2.87
CA ALA A 152 14.66 5.95 -2.06
C ALA A 152 14.87 7.13 -2.99
N ARG A 153 14.18 8.24 -2.75
CA ARG A 153 14.41 9.49 -3.47
C ARG A 153 15.53 10.24 -2.75
N PHE A 154 16.50 10.73 -3.53
CA PHE A 154 17.45 11.71 -3.05
C PHE A 154 16.92 13.09 -3.41
N GLU A 155 16.53 13.85 -2.40
CA GLU A 155 16.06 15.22 -2.57
C GLU A 155 17.22 16.17 -2.29
N THR A 156 17.51 17.07 -3.23
CA THR A 156 18.53 18.10 -3.10
C THR A 156 17.92 19.48 -3.08
N PHE A 157 18.43 20.34 -2.20
CA PHE A 157 18.01 21.74 -2.12
C PHE A 157 19.23 22.64 -1.87
N PRO A 158 19.23 23.87 -2.42
CA PRO A 158 20.32 24.80 -2.20
C PRO A 158 20.55 25.08 -0.72
N THR A 159 21.81 25.15 -0.32
CA THR A 159 22.18 25.49 1.05
C THR A 159 21.91 26.99 1.31
N ASP A 160 21.02 27.30 2.25
CA ASP A 160 20.81 28.66 2.73
C ASP A 160 21.80 28.98 3.87
N CYS A 161 22.61 30.03 3.69
CA CYS A 161 23.55 30.51 4.69
C CYS A 161 22.95 31.53 5.67
N GLY A 162 21.68 31.93 5.47
CA GLY A 162 20.96 32.88 6.32
C GLY A 162 21.34 34.35 6.10
N ASN A 163 22.26 34.65 5.17
CA ASN A 163 22.62 36.01 4.79
C ASN A 163 22.02 36.37 3.41
N PRO A 164 21.03 37.29 3.35
CA PRO A 164 20.37 37.66 2.10
C PRO A 164 21.27 38.43 1.12
N GLU A 165 22.42 38.94 1.57
CA GLU A 165 23.41 39.62 0.72
C GLU A 165 24.52 38.66 0.24
N CYS A 166 24.48 37.39 0.65
CA CYS A 166 25.51 36.43 0.26
C CYS A 166 25.30 35.94 -1.18
N MET A 167 26.31 36.12 -2.03
CA MET A 167 26.32 35.66 -3.43
C MET A 167 27.20 34.42 -3.65
N VAL A 168 27.65 33.78 -2.56
CA VAL A 168 28.53 32.61 -2.63
C VAL A 168 27.70 31.35 -2.83
N ASP A 169 28.10 30.52 -3.80
CA ASP A 169 27.54 29.19 -3.97
C ASP A 169 28.04 28.28 -2.84
N HIS A 170 27.11 27.88 -1.97
CA HIS A 170 27.36 27.00 -0.83
C HIS A 170 27.07 25.52 -1.14
N GLY A 171 26.74 25.20 -2.38
CA GLY A 171 26.34 23.87 -2.82
C GLY A 171 24.95 23.46 -2.29
N ASP A 172 24.60 22.19 -2.52
CA ASP A 172 23.32 21.62 -2.13
C ASP A 172 23.43 20.79 -0.84
N ASN A 173 22.40 20.86 -0.02
CA ASN A 173 22.11 19.84 0.98
C ASN A 173 21.23 18.77 0.35
N GLY A 174 21.29 17.56 0.89
CA GLY A 174 20.44 16.47 0.42
C GLY A 174 19.94 15.56 1.54
N ALA A 175 18.77 15.00 1.32
CA ALA A 175 18.16 14.01 2.20
C ALA A 175 17.77 12.76 1.39
N PHE A 176 18.02 11.59 1.96
CA PHE A 176 17.44 10.35 1.46
C PHE A 176 16.09 10.14 2.11
N VAL A 177 15.05 10.08 1.27
CA VAL A 177 13.68 9.76 1.68
C VAL A 177 13.42 8.32 1.26
N PRO A 178 13.32 7.36 2.21
CA PRO A 178 12.92 6.01 1.89
C PRO A 178 11.53 6.04 1.25
N GLU A 179 11.34 5.27 0.18
CA GLU A 179 9.98 4.97 -0.27
C GLU A 179 9.42 3.92 0.70
N ASP A 180 8.50 4.34 1.55
CA ASP A 180 7.76 3.47 2.46
C ASP A 180 6.31 3.35 2.02
N ILE A 181 5.63 2.33 2.55
CA ILE A 181 4.17 2.31 2.49
C ILE A 181 3.63 2.65 3.86
N THR A 182 2.75 3.63 3.89
CA THR A 182 2.00 4.00 5.07
C THR A 182 0.51 3.85 4.77
N LEU A 183 -0.18 3.02 5.53
CA LEU A 183 -1.62 2.80 5.44
C LEU A 183 -2.27 3.14 6.76
N ARG A 184 -3.36 3.91 6.69
CA ARG A 184 -4.21 4.24 7.85
C ARG A 184 -5.60 3.70 7.59
N ILE A 185 -6.09 2.86 8.49
CA ILE A 185 -7.36 2.16 8.35
C ILE A 185 -8.17 2.44 9.61
N ALA A 186 -9.27 3.16 9.46
CA ALA A 186 -10.15 3.61 10.50
C ALA A 186 -11.49 2.87 10.42
N ALA A 187 -11.96 2.35 11.55
CA ALA A 187 -13.22 1.62 11.59
C ALA A 187 -14.43 2.46 11.17
N THR A 188 -14.37 3.78 11.28
CA THR A 188 -15.42 4.70 10.82
C THR A 188 -15.51 4.82 9.30
N ALA A 189 -14.42 4.53 8.58
CA ALA A 189 -14.34 4.63 7.12
C ALA A 189 -14.38 3.24 6.48
N GLU A 190 -13.50 2.32 6.89
CA GLU A 190 -13.38 0.99 6.29
C GLU A 190 -14.11 -0.13 7.07
N GLY A 191 -14.62 0.18 8.27
CA GLY A 191 -15.31 -0.78 9.15
C GLY A 191 -14.38 -1.55 10.09
N ASP A 192 -14.95 -2.08 11.18
CA ASP A 192 -14.17 -2.81 12.20
C ASP A 192 -13.45 -4.05 11.62
N THR A 193 -14.07 -4.75 10.66
CA THR A 193 -13.45 -5.91 10.00
C THR A 193 -12.15 -5.56 9.29
N ALA A 194 -12.09 -4.41 8.59
CA ALA A 194 -10.88 -3.99 7.88
C ALA A 194 -9.73 -3.67 8.85
N VAL A 195 -10.06 -3.07 10.00
CA VAL A 195 -9.09 -2.81 11.08
C VAL A 195 -8.55 -4.11 11.68
N ASP A 196 -9.42 -5.10 11.91
CA ASP A 196 -9.03 -6.42 12.42
C ASP A 196 -8.20 -7.21 11.41
N GLU A 197 -8.55 -7.17 10.12
CA GLU A 197 -7.78 -7.78 9.03
C GLU A 197 -6.38 -7.17 8.91
N ALA A 198 -6.27 -5.84 8.96
CA ALA A 198 -4.99 -5.14 8.93
C ALA A 198 -4.10 -5.48 10.12
N ARG A 199 -4.69 -5.54 11.32
CA ARG A 199 -3.99 -6.03 12.51
C ARG A 199 -3.55 -7.48 12.37
N GLY A 200 -4.40 -8.33 11.78
CA GLY A 200 -4.11 -9.72 11.46
C GLY A 200 -2.92 -9.86 10.51
N PHE A 201 -2.93 -9.11 9.41
CA PHE A 201 -1.84 -9.02 8.44
C PHE A 201 -0.52 -8.65 9.11
N VAL A 202 -0.49 -7.58 9.91
CA VAL A 202 0.75 -7.15 10.59
C VAL A 202 1.27 -8.21 11.55
N ARG A 203 0.38 -8.90 12.27
CA ARG A 203 0.78 -10.01 13.14
C ARG A 203 1.38 -11.16 12.36
N ALA A 204 0.81 -11.51 11.21
CA ALA A 204 1.33 -12.56 10.32
C ALA A 204 2.69 -12.15 9.73
N LEU A 205 2.79 -10.92 9.25
CA LEU A 205 4.03 -10.38 8.69
C LEU A 205 5.16 -10.37 9.72
N ARG A 206 4.91 -9.95 10.97
CA ARG A 206 5.90 -10.02 12.05
C ARG A 206 6.43 -11.44 12.27
N ARG A 207 5.56 -12.46 12.20
CA ARG A 207 5.97 -13.87 12.30
C ARG A 207 6.81 -14.28 11.09
N ALA A 208 6.41 -13.88 9.89
CA ALA A 208 7.15 -14.14 8.67
C ALA A 208 8.54 -13.51 8.71
N CYS A 209 8.68 -12.24 9.13
CA CYS A 209 9.97 -11.55 9.27
C CYS A 209 10.94 -12.33 10.18
N VAL A 210 10.45 -12.87 11.29
CA VAL A 210 11.28 -13.70 12.20
C VAL A 210 11.62 -15.05 11.56
N THR A 211 10.67 -15.66 10.85
CA THR A 211 10.85 -16.99 10.23
C THR A 211 11.83 -16.95 9.06
N HIS A 212 11.82 -15.85 8.29
CA HIS A 212 12.60 -15.65 7.08
C HIS A 212 13.77 -14.67 7.28
N ALA A 213 14.15 -14.38 8.52
CA ALA A 213 15.36 -13.60 8.83
C ALA A 213 16.61 -14.42 8.46
N ARG A 214 17.01 -14.38 7.20
CA ARG A 214 18.28 -14.91 6.70
C ARG A 214 18.85 -13.99 5.63
#